data_AF-A0A847CYN4-F1
#
_entry.id   AF-A0A847CYN4-F1
#
_cell.length_a   1.000
_cell.length_b   1.000
_cell.length_c   1.000
_cell.angle_alpha   90.00
_cell.angle_beta   90.00
_cell.angle_gamma   90.00
#
_symmetry.space_group_name_H-M   'P 1'
#
loop_
_entity.id
_entity.type
_entity.pdbx_description
1 polymer ?
#
loop_
_entity_poly.entity_id
_entity_poly.type
_entity_poly.pdbx_seq_one_letter_code
_entity_poly.pdbx_strand_id
1 'polypeptide(L)'
;MQDDLTKKDLNEIREKKTIEDKIRELAKIEMGKLAEKVNDRVTEMELDNDDHYLIYGVLGVDKAEGKMIDVYQNKGRFLYKYAGAFAEEAAKLCFVEKFGEEKAKTVKIDNPIPNSSPKKFEIDCLINEQEAY
;
A
#
# COMPACT_ATOMS: atom_id res chain seq x y z
N MET A 1 35.03 -16.49 -26.43
CA MET A 1 34.45 -15.32 -27.12
C MET A 1 33.06 -15.16 -26.54
N GLN A 2 32.92 -14.32 -25.52
CA GLN A 2 31.61 -13.92 -24.99
C GLN A 2 31.16 -12.77 -25.87
N ASP A 3 30.05 -12.93 -26.57
CA ASP A 3 29.42 -11.84 -27.30
C ASP A 3 28.83 -10.88 -26.27
N ASP A 4 29.40 -9.68 -26.17
CA ASP A 4 28.88 -8.61 -25.32
C ASP A 4 27.50 -8.18 -25.85
N LEU A 5 26.50 -8.15 -24.97
CA LEU A 5 25.15 -7.66 -25.32
C LEU A 5 25.24 -6.22 -25.83
N THR A 6 24.59 -5.96 -26.97
CA THR A 6 24.62 -4.63 -27.57
C THR A 6 23.78 -3.65 -26.75
N LYS A 7 24.04 -2.35 -26.89
CA LYS A 7 23.22 -1.28 -26.29
C LYS A 7 21.75 -1.35 -26.72
N LYS A 8 21.48 -1.94 -27.88
CA LYS A 8 20.12 -2.17 -28.39
C LYS A 8 19.46 -3.34 -27.63
N ASP A 9 20.18 -4.42 -27.39
CA ASP A 9 19.71 -5.55 -26.58
C ASP A 9 19.44 -5.12 -25.13
N LEU A 10 20.32 -4.29 -24.55
CA LEU A 10 20.14 -3.70 -23.21
C LEU A 10 18.96 -2.72 -23.15
N ASN A 11 18.65 -2.03 -24.24
CA ASN A 11 17.47 -1.17 -24.35
C ASN A 11 16.19 -1.98 -24.57
N GLU A 12 16.20 -3.05 -25.38
CA GLU A 12 15.06 -3.97 -25.55
C GLU A 12 14.73 -4.72 -24.24
N ILE A 13 15.75 -5.10 -23.45
CA ILE A 13 15.59 -5.66 -22.10
C ILE A 13 15.02 -4.63 -21.12
N ARG A 14 15.36 -3.33 -21.29
CA ARG A 14 14.75 -2.24 -20.52
C ARG A 14 13.32 -1.92 -20.98
N GLU A 15 12.95 -2.22 -22.22
CA GLU A 15 11.73 -1.71 -22.86
C GLU A 15 10.46 -2.54 -22.63
N LYS A 16 10.51 -3.78 -22.13
CA LYS A 16 9.27 -4.47 -21.72
C LYS A 16 9.43 -5.26 -20.43
N LYS A 17 9.31 -4.57 -19.30
CA LYS A 17 8.91 -5.23 -18.04
C LYS A 17 7.51 -5.81 -18.23
N THR A 18 7.38 -7.11 -17.95
CA THR A 18 6.08 -7.78 -17.91
C THR A 18 5.22 -7.21 -16.78
N ILE A 19 3.92 -7.47 -16.80
CA ILE A 19 3.03 -7.06 -15.71
C ILE A 19 3.46 -7.70 -14.39
N GLU A 20 3.93 -8.95 -14.41
CA GLU A 20 4.49 -9.65 -13.27
C GLU A 20 5.73 -8.94 -12.73
N ASP A 21 6.62 -8.47 -13.58
CA ASP A 21 7.80 -7.70 -13.16
C ASP A 21 7.40 -6.37 -12.51
N LYS A 22 6.41 -5.67 -13.08
CA LYS A 22 5.86 -4.43 -12.50
C LYS A 22 5.28 -4.68 -11.11
N ILE A 23 4.51 -5.75 -10.94
CA ILE A 23 3.92 -6.14 -9.64
C ILE A 23 5.00 -6.55 -8.63
N ARG A 24 6.06 -7.25 -9.05
CA ARG A 24 7.19 -7.59 -8.18
C ARG A 24 7.93 -6.35 -7.68
N GLU A 25 8.12 -5.36 -8.55
CA GLU A 25 8.73 -4.08 -8.14
C GLU A 25 7.82 -3.31 -7.18
N LEU A 26 6.51 -3.26 -7.46
CA LEU A 26 5.53 -2.69 -6.52
C LEU A 26 5.59 -3.38 -5.15
N ALA A 27 5.69 -4.71 -5.10
CA ALA A 27 5.80 -5.47 -3.86
C ALA A 27 7.06 -5.09 -3.06
N LYS A 28 8.20 -4.88 -3.72
CA LYS A 28 9.44 -4.40 -3.06
C LYS A 28 9.26 -3.01 -2.46
N ILE A 29 8.61 -2.11 -3.20
CA ILE A 29 8.33 -0.74 -2.74
C ILE A 29 7.43 -0.77 -1.50
N GLU A 30 6.31 -1.50 -1.55
CA GLU A 30 5.36 -1.59 -0.42
C GLU A 30 5.96 -2.29 0.80
N MET A 31 6.81 -3.30 0.58
CA MET A 31 7.59 -3.93 1.66
C MET A 31 8.50 -2.93 2.37
N GLY A 32 9.22 -2.09 1.62
CA GLY A 32 10.08 -1.04 2.18
C GLY A 32 9.29 -0.04 3.01
N LYS A 33 8.17 0.47 2.47
CA LYS A 33 7.29 1.42 3.18
C LYS A 33 6.70 0.82 4.46
N LEU A 34 6.27 -0.44 4.42
CA LEU A 34 5.74 -1.13 5.60
C LEU A 34 6.83 -1.26 6.68
N ALA A 35 8.03 -1.69 6.30
CA ALA A 35 9.14 -1.85 7.23
C ALA A 35 9.52 -0.52 7.90
N GLU A 36 9.64 0.56 7.12
CA GLU A 36 9.89 1.91 7.62
C GLU A 36 8.80 2.33 8.61
N LYS A 37 7.52 2.23 8.23
CA LYS A 37 6.41 2.68 9.07
C LYS A 37 6.28 1.89 10.37
N VAL A 38 6.58 0.59 10.33
CA VAL A 38 6.61 -0.26 11.53
C VAL A 38 7.76 0.15 12.44
N ASN A 39 8.96 0.37 11.90
CA ASN A 39 10.13 0.77 12.68
C ASN A 39 9.97 2.14 13.33
N ASP A 40 9.44 3.12 12.58
CA ASP A 40 9.09 4.44 13.12
C ASP A 40 8.18 4.28 14.34
N ARG A 41 7.10 3.51 14.17
CA ARG A 41 6.10 3.38 15.23
C ARG A 41 6.64 2.66 16.46
N VAL A 42 7.44 1.62 16.28
CA VAL A 42 8.10 0.93 17.39
C VAL A 42 9.04 1.88 18.12
N THR A 43 9.80 2.71 17.39
CA THR A 43 10.70 3.70 17.98
C THR A 43 9.94 4.77 18.77
N GLU A 44 8.84 5.30 18.20
CA GLU A 44 7.95 6.21 18.92
C GLU A 44 7.43 5.59 20.22
N MET A 45 6.99 4.33 20.18
CA MET A 45 6.49 3.62 21.36
C MET A 45 7.57 3.41 22.43
N GLU A 46 8.85 3.35 22.06
CA GLU A 46 9.95 3.23 23.01
C GLU A 46 10.31 4.57 23.68
N LEU A 47 9.96 5.69 23.04
CA LEU A 47 10.18 7.04 23.54
C LEU A 47 8.98 7.59 24.32
N ASP A 48 7.81 6.98 24.18
CA ASP A 48 6.59 7.32 24.90
C ASP A 48 6.64 6.90 26.38
N ASN A 49 5.77 7.50 27.19
CA ASN A 49 5.57 7.08 28.57
C ASN A 49 4.78 5.76 28.62
N ASP A 50 5.20 4.87 29.51
CA ASP A 50 4.69 3.51 29.73
C ASP A 50 3.55 3.42 30.79
N ASP A 51 3.05 4.55 31.30
CA ASP A 51 2.07 4.59 32.40
C ASP A 51 0.76 3.85 32.08
N HIS A 52 0.35 3.75 30.82
CA HIS A 52 -0.87 3.02 30.44
C HIS A 52 -0.78 1.52 30.73
N TYR A 53 0.42 0.95 30.81
CA TYR A 53 0.61 -0.45 31.21
C TYR A 53 0.24 -0.70 32.68
N LEU A 54 0.18 0.33 33.53
CA LEU A 54 -0.38 0.20 34.89
C LEU A 54 -1.87 -0.18 34.83
N ILE A 55 -2.61 0.38 33.87
CA ILE A 55 -4.02 0.05 33.64
C ILE A 55 -4.14 -1.41 33.20
N TYR A 56 -3.23 -1.90 32.35
CA TYR A 56 -3.22 -3.30 31.92
C TYR A 56 -2.95 -4.24 33.10
N GLY A 57 -2.07 -3.85 34.01
CA GLY A 57 -1.81 -4.57 35.25
C GLY A 57 -3.05 -4.73 36.14
N VAL A 58 -3.89 -3.70 36.24
CA VAL A 58 -5.19 -3.80 36.96
C VAL A 58 -6.10 -4.87 36.34
N LEU A 59 -5.98 -5.08 35.03
CA LEU A 59 -6.73 -6.10 34.28
C LEU A 59 -6.04 -7.48 34.27
N GLY A 60 -4.90 -7.63 34.95
CA GLY A 60 -4.16 -8.88 35.05
C GLY A 60 -3.18 -9.15 33.90
N VAL A 61 -2.89 -8.16 33.06
CA VAL A 61 -1.90 -8.25 31.98
C VAL A 61 -0.62 -7.57 32.43
N ASP A 62 0.50 -8.29 32.43
CA ASP A 62 1.77 -7.70 32.84
C ASP A 62 2.32 -6.73 31.78
N LYS A 63 3.26 -5.88 32.18
CA LYS A 63 3.82 -4.83 31.32
C LYS A 63 4.49 -5.39 30.06
N ALA A 64 5.17 -6.53 30.15
CA ALA A 64 5.86 -7.11 29.01
C ALA A 64 4.86 -7.66 27.99
N GLU A 65 3.84 -8.38 28.46
CA GLU A 65 2.73 -8.83 27.62
C GLU A 65 2.00 -7.66 26.96
N GLY A 66 1.66 -6.63 27.74
CA GLY A 66 1.05 -5.40 27.27
C GLY A 66 1.82 -4.72 26.13
N LYS A 67 3.14 -4.54 26.32
CA LYS A 67 4.01 -3.95 25.30
C LYS A 67 4.03 -4.78 24.01
N MET A 68 4.08 -6.11 24.13
CA MET A 68 4.05 -6.99 22.96
C MET A 68 2.70 -6.91 22.22
N ILE A 69 1.59 -6.83 22.94
CA ILE A 69 0.26 -6.64 22.35
C ILE A 69 0.23 -5.35 21.54
N ASP A 70 0.67 -4.23 22.10
CA ASP A 70 0.68 -2.94 21.40
C ASP A 70 1.54 -2.98 20.13
N VAL A 71 2.73 -3.61 20.21
CA VAL A 71 3.61 -3.77 19.04
C VAL A 71 2.92 -4.57 17.93
N TYR A 72 2.30 -5.70 18.28
CA TYR A 72 1.62 -6.54 17.29
C TYR A 72 0.34 -5.90 16.74
N GLN A 73 -0.40 -5.14 17.55
CA GLN A 73 -1.55 -4.38 17.06
C GLN A 73 -1.13 -3.33 16.03
N ASN A 74 -0.06 -2.57 16.30
CA ASN A 74 0.47 -1.59 15.34
C ASN A 74 0.97 -2.28 14.06
N LYS A 75 1.73 -3.38 14.18
CA LYS A 75 2.17 -4.18 13.02
C LYS A 75 1.00 -4.70 12.21
N GLY A 76 -0.02 -5.25 12.86
CA GLY A 76 -1.24 -5.74 12.21
C GLY A 76 -1.99 -4.63 11.49
N ARG A 77 -2.18 -3.47 12.12
CA ARG A 77 -2.82 -2.30 11.51
C ARG A 77 -2.11 -1.84 10.26
N PHE A 78 -0.78 -1.74 10.30
CA PHE A 78 -0.01 -1.37 9.12
C PHE A 78 -0.06 -2.44 8.05
N LEU A 79 0.09 -3.72 8.41
CA LEU A 79 0.02 -4.82 7.46
C LEU A 79 -1.26 -4.76 6.61
N TYR A 80 -2.43 -4.62 7.23
CA TYR A 80 -3.69 -4.54 6.48
C TYR A 80 -3.77 -3.28 5.59
N LYS A 81 -3.28 -2.14 6.08
CA LYS A 81 -3.23 -0.90 5.29
C LYS A 81 -2.38 -1.07 4.02
N TYR A 82 -1.15 -1.58 4.17
CA TYR A 82 -0.21 -1.71 3.06
C TYR A 82 -0.59 -2.88 2.13
N ALA A 83 -1.17 -3.96 2.66
CA ALA A 83 -1.71 -5.05 1.84
C ALA A 83 -2.89 -4.57 0.98
N GLY A 84 -3.79 -3.76 1.53
CA GLY A 84 -4.89 -3.15 0.78
C GLY A 84 -4.39 -2.24 -0.33
N ALA A 85 -3.49 -1.31 -0.02
CA ALA A 85 -2.89 -0.41 -1.00
C ALA A 85 -2.13 -1.16 -2.10
N PHE A 86 -1.37 -2.20 -1.74
CA PHE A 86 -0.69 -3.05 -2.72
C PHE A 86 -1.67 -3.72 -3.69
N ALA A 87 -2.75 -4.32 -3.15
CA ALA A 87 -3.74 -5.00 -3.97
C ALA A 87 -4.45 -4.03 -4.93
N GLU A 88 -4.79 -2.83 -4.46
CA GLU A 88 -5.38 -1.76 -5.26
C GLU A 88 -4.48 -1.34 -6.43
N GLU A 89 -3.21 -1.01 -6.13
CA GLU A 89 -2.23 -0.60 -7.14
C GLU A 89 -1.88 -1.73 -8.12
N ALA A 90 -1.76 -2.97 -7.65
CA ALA A 90 -1.54 -4.13 -8.50
C ALA A 90 -2.72 -4.36 -9.47
N ALA A 91 -3.95 -4.18 -9.00
CA ALA A 91 -5.15 -4.27 -9.84
C ALA A 91 -5.17 -3.16 -10.91
N LYS A 92 -4.85 -1.92 -10.54
CA LYS A 92 -4.71 -0.80 -11.48
C LYS A 92 -3.67 -1.11 -12.57
N LEU A 93 -2.50 -1.62 -12.20
CA LEU A 93 -1.47 -2.05 -13.17
C LEU A 93 -2.02 -3.08 -14.16
N CYS A 94 -2.81 -4.06 -13.70
CA CYS A 94 -3.41 -5.07 -14.57
C CYS A 94 -4.44 -4.47 -15.53
N PHE A 95 -5.28 -3.55 -15.06
CA PHE A 95 -6.25 -2.87 -15.91
C PHE A 95 -5.58 -2.00 -16.96
N VAL A 96 -4.54 -1.27 -16.58
CA VAL A 96 -3.71 -0.48 -17.49
C VAL A 96 -3.04 -1.36 -18.55
N GLU A 97 -2.46 -2.49 -18.17
CA GLU A 97 -1.83 -3.42 -19.12
C GLU A 97 -2.84 -3.97 -20.13
N LYS A 98 -4.06 -4.29 -19.68
CA LYS A 98 -5.11 -4.87 -20.52
C LYS A 98 -5.81 -3.86 -21.43
N PHE A 99 -6.09 -2.66 -20.91
CA PHE A 99 -6.95 -1.68 -21.59
C PHE A 99 -6.19 -0.44 -22.07
N GLY A 100 -4.98 -0.20 -21.59
CA GLY A 100 -4.18 0.99 -21.86
C GLY A 100 -4.46 2.14 -20.87
N GLU A 101 -3.42 2.94 -20.58
CA GLU A 101 -3.47 4.07 -19.63
C GLU A 101 -4.52 5.14 -20.01
N GLU A 102 -4.76 5.33 -21.30
CA GLU A 102 -5.78 6.25 -21.83
C GLU A 102 -7.20 5.85 -21.41
N LYS A 103 -7.45 4.55 -21.21
CA LYS A 103 -8.78 3.98 -20.99
C LYS A 103 -9.04 3.57 -19.55
N ALA A 104 -8.01 3.22 -18.78
CA ALA A 104 -8.13 2.77 -17.40
C ALA A 104 -7.64 3.87 -16.45
N LYS A 105 -8.56 4.62 -15.83
CA LYS A 105 -8.23 5.83 -15.05
C LYS A 105 -8.93 5.85 -13.69
N THR A 106 -8.23 6.37 -12.69
CA THR A 106 -8.84 6.73 -11.40
C THR A 106 -9.65 8.02 -11.56
N VAL A 107 -10.87 8.05 -11.05
CA VAL A 107 -11.75 9.23 -11.12
C VAL A 107 -12.35 9.58 -9.76
N LYS A 108 -12.67 10.87 -9.56
CA LYS A 108 -13.37 11.35 -8.37
C LYS A 108 -14.71 11.95 -8.76
N ILE A 109 -15.77 11.44 -8.16
CA ILE A 109 -17.16 11.81 -8.44
C ILE A 109 -17.74 12.53 -7.23
N ASP A 110 -18.63 13.51 -7.41
CA ASP A 110 -19.21 14.17 -6.24
C ASP A 110 -20.20 13.24 -5.53
N ASN A 111 -20.29 13.40 -4.22
CA ASN A 111 -21.29 12.68 -3.45
C ASN A 111 -22.69 13.26 -3.77
N PRO A 112 -23.64 12.44 -4.26
CA PRO A 112 -24.96 12.93 -4.65
C PRO A 112 -25.82 13.36 -3.45
N ILE A 113 -25.42 13.03 -2.21
CA ILE A 113 -26.14 13.39 -1.00
C ILE A 113 -25.72 14.80 -0.54
N PRO A 114 -26.63 15.79 -0.54
CA PRO A 114 -26.31 17.14 -0.09
C PRO A 114 -25.86 17.16 1.37
N ASN A 115 -24.91 18.04 1.69
CA ASN A 115 -24.37 18.23 3.05
C ASN A 115 -23.76 16.98 3.71
N SER A 116 -23.43 15.95 2.94
CA SER A 116 -22.79 14.73 3.44
C SER A 116 -21.25 14.82 3.49
N SER A 117 -20.64 13.84 4.16
CA SER A 117 -19.20 13.56 4.14
C SER A 117 -19.01 12.05 3.85
N PRO A 118 -18.08 11.66 2.97
CA PRO A 118 -17.14 12.50 2.22
C PRO A 118 -17.81 13.29 1.09
N LYS A 119 -17.17 14.38 0.62
CA LYS A 119 -17.69 15.24 -0.47
C LYS A 119 -17.56 14.62 -1.86
N LYS A 120 -16.57 13.74 -2.04
CA LYS A 120 -16.33 13.01 -3.28
C LYS A 120 -16.08 11.54 -2.96
N PHE A 121 -16.44 10.67 -3.89
CA PHE A 121 -16.02 9.28 -3.91
C PHE A 121 -14.92 9.09 -4.94
N GLU A 122 -14.00 8.17 -4.67
CA GLU A 122 -12.96 7.76 -5.63
C GLU A 122 -13.38 6.42 -6.25
N ILE A 123 -13.22 6.31 -7.57
CA ILE A 123 -13.32 5.05 -8.29
C ILE A 123 -11.90 4.69 -8.73
N ASP A 124 -11.36 3.62 -8.17
CA ASP A 124 -9.95 3.23 -8.34
C ASP A 124 -9.57 3.01 -9.81
N CYS A 125 -10.49 2.45 -10.60
CA CYS A 125 -10.32 2.26 -12.05
C CYS A 125 -11.65 2.28 -12.81
N LEU A 126 -11.86 3.31 -13.63
CA LEU A 126 -12.93 3.43 -14.60
C LEU A 126 -12.39 3.09 -16.00
N ILE A 127 -13.12 2.24 -16.74
CA ILE A 127 -12.76 1.84 -18.10
C ILE A 127 -13.59 2.60 -19.13
N ASN A 128 -12.93 3.19 -20.13
CA ASN A 128 -13.55 3.85 -21.30
C ASN A 128 -14.54 5.00 -20.97
N GLU A 129 -14.46 5.60 -19.77
CA GLU A 129 -15.40 6.65 -19.36
C GLU A 129 -16.89 6.24 -19.49
N GLN A 130 -17.18 4.92 -19.47
CA GLN A 130 -18.47 4.40 -19.90
C GLN A 130 -19.64 4.71 -18.96
N GLU A 131 -19.36 5.13 -17.71
CA GLU A 131 -20.13 6.12 -16.92
C GLU A 131 -19.62 6.14 -15.46
N ALA A 132 -19.30 7.33 -14.93
CA ALA A 132 -19.00 7.56 -13.51
C ALA A 132 -19.91 8.63 -12.89
N TYR A 133 -21.05 8.88 -13.53
CA TYR A 133 -22.12 9.79 -13.12
C TYR A 133 -23.45 9.28 -13.64
#